data_AF-A0A7L0ECH9-F1
#
_entry.id   AF-A0A7L0ECH9-F1
#
_cell.length_a   1.000
_cell.length_b   1.000
_cell.length_c   1.000
_cell.angle_alpha   90.00
_cell.angle_beta   90.00
_cell.angle_gamma   90.00
#
_symmetry.space_group_name_H-M   'P 1'
#
loop_
_entity.id
_entity.type
_entity.pdbx_description
1 polymer ?
#
loop_
_entity_poly.entity_id
_entity_poly.type
_entity_poly.pdbx_seq_one_letter_code
_entity_poly.pdbx_strand_id
1 'polypeptide(L)'
;AVGKSTFLKLLGATFPQWHLVTEPVAQWRKVPAGDAAEVSVGSTNLLQMMPPQPARWSFTFQTFSCLSRPPAMLEPPPEGLPGTPHPAPPFERSVYSDR
;
A
#
# COMPACT_ATOMS: atom_id res chain seq x y z
N ALA A 1 9.19 8.69 11.54
CA ALA A 1 8.99 7.31 11.02
C ALA A 1 9.46 6.33 12.10
N VAL A 2 8.71 5.25 12.37
CA VAL A 2 9.00 4.29 13.48
C VAL A 2 9.64 2.97 13.02
N GLY A 3 9.97 2.84 11.72
CA GLY A 3 10.73 1.68 11.21
C GLY A 3 9.92 0.46 10.74
N LYS A 4 8.59 0.54 10.59
CA LYS A 4 7.73 -0.58 10.16
C LYS A 4 8.21 -1.28 8.88
N SER A 5 8.55 -0.52 7.83
CA SER A 5 9.05 -1.10 6.58
C SER A 5 10.40 -1.80 6.75
N THR A 6 11.22 -1.35 7.71
CA THR A 6 12.49 -2.01 8.02
C THR A 6 12.25 -3.34 8.74
N PHE A 7 11.30 -3.36 9.67
CA PHE A 7 10.89 -4.59 10.35
C PHE A 7 10.29 -5.61 9.38
N LEU A 8 9.42 -5.20 8.44
CA LEU A 8 8.89 -6.10 7.42
C LEU A 8 9.98 -6.69 6.52
N LYS A 9 11.00 -5.91 6.15
CA LYS A 9 12.14 -6.43 5.39
C LYS A 9 12.91 -7.51 6.16
N LEU A 10 13.08 -7.34 7.48
CA LEU A 10 13.70 -8.36 8.33
C LEU A 10 12.85 -9.63 8.41
N LEU A 11 11.52 -9.49 8.54
CA LEU A 11 10.61 -10.64 8.50
C LEU A 11 10.69 -11.39 7.17
N GLY A 12 10.77 -10.69 6.04
CA GLY A 12 10.88 -11.31 4.72
C GLY A 12 12.20 -12.05 4.52
N ALA A 13 13.29 -11.51 5.06
CA ALA A 13 14.58 -12.18 5.07
C ALA A 13 14.59 -13.43 5.98
N THR A 14 13.86 -13.39 7.10
CA THR A 14 13.79 -14.50 8.07
C THR A 14 12.82 -15.60 7.63
N PHE A 15 11.73 -15.22 6.98
CA PHE A 15 10.68 -16.12 6.52
C PHE A 15 10.38 -15.89 5.03
N PRO A 16 11.19 -16.48 4.12
CA PRO A 16 11.03 -16.26 2.67
C PRO A 16 9.69 -16.75 2.10
N GLN A 17 9.02 -17.66 2.82
CA GLN A 17 7.71 -18.20 2.44
C GLN A 17 6.55 -17.28 2.82
N TRP A 18 6.81 -16.23 3.62
CA TRP A 18 5.77 -15.31 4.07
C TRP A 18 5.53 -14.25 3.00
N HIS A 19 4.28 -14.13 2.58
CA HIS A 19 3.87 -13.01 1.75
C HIS A 19 3.77 -11.75 2.63
N LEU A 20 4.44 -10.67 2.24
CA LEU A 20 4.48 -9.42 3.00
C LEU A 20 3.81 -8.31 2.19
N VAL A 21 2.88 -7.60 2.81
CA VAL A 21 2.14 -6.53 2.15
C VAL A 21 2.55 -5.17 2.74
N THR A 22 3.33 -4.42 1.96
CA THR A 22 3.81 -3.08 2.31
C THR A 22 2.80 -2.00 1.95
N GLU A 23 2.89 -0.83 2.60
CA GLU A 23 2.01 0.30 2.24
C GLU A 23 2.26 0.76 0.79
N PRO A 24 1.21 1.04 0.00
CA PRO A 24 1.34 1.49 -1.40
C PRO A 24 1.74 2.98 -1.49
N VAL A 25 2.74 3.41 -0.71
CA VAL A 25 3.23 4.81 -0.66
C VAL A 25 3.64 5.32 -2.04
N ALA A 26 4.18 4.45 -2.90
CA ALA A 26 4.53 4.79 -4.26
C ALA A 26 3.31 5.22 -5.10
N GLN A 27 2.16 4.57 -4.90
CA GLN A 27 0.90 4.92 -5.58
C GLN A 27 0.39 6.28 -5.12
N TRP A 28 0.55 6.61 -3.83
CA TRP A 28 0.12 7.91 -3.28
C TRP A 28 1.01 9.08 -3.74
N ARG A 29 2.27 8.80 -4.10
CA ARG A 29 3.20 9.79 -4.67
C ARG A 29 2.99 10.04 -6.16
N LYS A 30 2.41 9.07 -6.87
CA LYS A 30 2.25 9.10 -8.32
C LYS A 30 0.85 8.62 -8.70
N VAL A 31 -0.14 9.44 -8.36
CA VAL A 31 -1.52 9.17 -8.76
C VAL A 31 -1.65 9.49 -10.25
N PRO A 32 -2.09 8.53 -11.10
CA PRO A 32 -2.38 8.78 -12.50
C PRO A 32 -3.52 9.79 -12.62
N ALA A 33 -3.39 10.77 -13.51
CA ALA A 33 -4.45 11.71 -13.81
C ALA A 33 -5.34 11.15 -14.92
N GLY A 34 -6.53 10.65 -14.58
CA GLY A 34 -7.59 10.31 -15.55
C GLY A 34 -7.33 9.08 -16.43
N ASP A 35 -8.38 8.65 -17.14
CA ASP A 35 -8.62 7.30 -17.63
C ASP A 35 -7.51 6.63 -18.45
N ALA A 36 -7.48 5.30 -18.33
CA ALA A 36 -6.66 4.40 -19.13
C ALA A 36 -6.77 4.75 -20.62
N ALA A 37 -5.61 5.00 -21.24
CA ALA A 37 -5.43 5.49 -22.59
C ALA A 37 -5.67 7.01 -22.75
N GLU A 38 -4.74 7.83 -22.27
CA GLU A 38 -3.96 8.76 -23.10
C GLU A 38 -2.98 9.55 -22.22
N VAL A 39 -1.72 9.50 -22.61
CA VAL A 39 -0.69 10.53 -22.44
C VAL A 39 -0.33 10.98 -21.01
N SER A 40 0.96 10.84 -20.74
CA SER A 40 1.74 11.42 -19.63
C SER A 40 1.41 12.90 -19.33
N VAL A 41 0.36 13.15 -18.56
CA VAL A 41 0.07 14.46 -17.97
C VAL A 41 0.21 14.32 -16.46
N GLY A 42 1.41 14.65 -15.96
CA GLY A 42 1.72 14.92 -14.55
C GLY A 42 1.19 13.92 -13.51
N SER A 43 2.05 13.01 -13.04
CA SER A 43 1.73 12.22 -11.84
C SER A 43 1.54 13.14 -10.63
N THR A 44 0.38 13.07 -9.98
CA THR A 44 0.05 13.95 -8.84
C THR A 44 0.49 13.31 -7.53
N ASN A 45 1.10 14.08 -6.62
CA ASN A 45 1.60 13.59 -5.33
C ASN A 45 0.66 14.00 -4.18
N LEU A 46 -0.31 13.14 -3.86
CA LEU A 46 -1.28 13.40 -2.80
C LEU A 46 -0.64 13.54 -1.42
N LEU A 47 0.46 12.83 -1.15
CA LEU A 47 1.21 12.94 0.11
C LEU A 47 1.83 14.32 0.30
N GLN A 48 2.20 15.01 -0.79
CA GLN A 48 2.71 16.37 -0.73
C GLN A 48 1.59 17.41 -0.68
N MET A 49 0.41 17.09 -1.21
CA MET A 49 -0.73 18.03 -1.27
C MET A 49 -1.56 18.06 0.01
N MET A 50 -1.61 16.96 0.76
CA MET A 50 -2.35 16.88 2.03
C MET A 50 -1.82 17.83 3.11
N PRO A 51 -0.52 17.85 3.47
CA PRO A 51 -0.02 18.70 4.55
C PRO A 51 -0.30 20.21 4.39
N PRO A 52 -0.12 20.83 3.21
CA PRO A 52 -0.36 22.27 3.07
C PRO A 52 -1.85 22.66 3.02
N GLN A 53 -2.75 21.76 2.64
CA GLN A 53 -4.19 22.05 2.50
C GLN A 53 -5.05 20.86 2.98
N PRO A 54 -5.05 20.54 4.28
CA PRO A 54 -5.76 19.38 4.81
C PRO A 54 -7.27 19.47 4.59
N ALA A 55 -7.87 20.65 4.71
CA ALA A 55 -9.30 20.85 4.46
C ALA A 55 -9.73 20.49 3.02
N ARG A 56 -8.80 20.58 2.05
CA ARG A 56 -9.06 20.26 0.64
C ARG A 56 -8.75 18.80 0.31
N TRP A 57 -7.68 18.25 0.89
CA TRP A 57 -7.10 16.98 0.42
C TRP A 57 -7.22 15.82 1.42
N SER A 58 -7.61 16.04 2.67
CA SER A 58 -7.72 14.95 3.66
C SER A 58 -8.71 13.88 3.23
N PHE A 59 -9.92 14.27 2.79
CA PHE A 59 -10.93 13.32 2.32
C PHE A 59 -10.41 12.51 1.13
N THR A 60 -9.88 13.18 0.09
CA THR A 60 -9.32 12.51 -1.09
C THR A 60 -8.18 11.58 -0.74
N PHE A 61 -7.24 12.02 0.11
CA PHE A 61 -6.10 11.21 0.53
C PHE A 61 -6.53 10.00 1.35
N GLN A 62 -7.44 10.17 2.32
CA GLN A 62 -7.92 9.10 3.19
C GLN A 62 -8.75 8.06 2.43
N THR A 63 -9.61 8.51 1.52
CA THR A 63 -10.36 7.60 0.63
C THR A 63 -9.42 6.86 -0.31
N PHE A 64 -8.46 7.54 -0.94
CA PHE A 64 -7.50 6.90 -1.85
C PHE A 64 -6.56 5.94 -1.11
N SER A 65 -6.05 6.32 0.08
CA SER A 65 -5.20 5.45 0.90
C SER A 65 -5.97 4.19 1.31
N CYS A 66 -7.20 4.35 1.78
CA CYS A 66 -8.06 3.24 2.17
C CYS A 66 -8.35 2.31 0.98
N LEU A 67 -8.68 2.83 -0.20
CA LEU A 67 -9.02 2.03 -1.38
C LEU A 67 -7.80 1.38 -2.05
N SER A 68 -6.60 1.95 -1.88
CA SER A 68 -5.36 1.37 -2.42
C SER A 68 -4.85 0.13 -1.67
N ARG A 69 -5.33 -0.11 -0.44
CA ARG A 69 -4.89 -1.24 0.40
C ARG A 69 -5.58 -2.57 0.08
N PRO A 70 -6.92 -2.67 -0.09
CA PRO A 70 -7.62 -3.92 -0.34
C PRO A 70 -7.10 -4.74 -1.53
N PRO A 71 -6.75 -4.16 -2.69
CA PRO A 71 -6.19 -4.94 -3.80
C PRO A 71 -4.90 -5.68 -3.41
N ALA A 72 -4.04 -5.02 -2.62
CA ALA A 72 -2.81 -5.62 -2.11
C ALA A 72 -3.06 -6.62 -0.96
N MET A 73 -4.23 -6.55 -0.29
CA MET A 73 -4.62 -7.47 0.79
C MET A 73 -5.45 -8.67 0.30
N LEU A 74 -6.10 -8.54 -0.85
CA LEU A 74 -6.94 -9.56 -1.49
C LEU A 74 -6.19 -10.37 -2.54
N GLU A 75 -4.92 -10.04 -2.83
CA GLU A 75 -4.08 -10.83 -3.71
C GLU A 75 -3.95 -12.25 -3.14
N PRO A 76 -4.28 -13.29 -3.92
CA PRO A 76 -4.16 -14.65 -3.44
C PRO A 76 -2.69 -14.91 -3.07
N PRO A 77 -2.44 -15.61 -1.95
CA PRO A 77 -1.14 -16.17 -1.63
C PRO A 77 -0.41 -16.71 -2.86
N PRO A 78 0.88 -16.39 -3.08
CA PRO A 78 1.66 -17.06 -4.11
C PRO A 78 1.60 -18.57 -3.85
N GLU A 79 1.39 -19.36 -4.91
CA GLU A 79 1.29 -20.82 -4.81
C GLU A 79 2.54 -21.37 -4.12
N GLY A 80 2.36 -21.85 -2.89
CA GLY A 80 3.41 -22.49 -2.11
C GLY A 80 3.63 -23.93 -2.54
N LEU A 81 4.69 -24.55 -2.01
CA LEU A 81 4.92 -25.98 -2.17
C LEU A 81 3.70 -26.78 -1.64
N PRO A 82 3.23 -27.81 -2.37
CA PRO A 82 2.09 -28.63 -1.94
C PRO A 82 2.29 -29.16 -0.51
N GLY A 83 1.32 -28.90 0.37
CA GLY A 83 1.34 -29.39 1.76
C GLY A 83 1.98 -28.45 2.80
N THR A 84 2.41 -27.25 2.41
CA THR A 84 2.84 -26.22 3.38
C THR A 84 1.64 -25.38 3.85
N PRO A 85 1.41 -25.23 5.17
CA PRO A 85 0.42 -24.29 5.68
C PRO A 85 0.81 -22.88 5.23
N HIS A 86 -0.09 -22.15 4.56
CA HIS A 86 0.17 -20.77 4.19
C HIS A 86 -0.01 -19.87 5.43
N PRO A 87 1.05 -19.26 5.97
CA PRO A 87 0.93 -18.34 7.09
C PRO A 87 0.19 -17.08 6.65
N ALA A 88 -0.64 -16.52 7.52
CA ALA A 88 -1.31 -15.27 7.24
C ALA A 88 -0.26 -14.15 7.01
N PRO A 89 -0.36 -13.38 5.92
CA PRO A 89 0.64 -12.36 5.59
C PRO A 89 0.64 -11.21 6.61
N PRO A 90 1.81 -10.74 7.07
CA PRO A 90 1.91 -9.50 7.83
C PRO A 90 1.63 -8.27 6.95
N PHE A 91 0.84 -7.33 7.46
CA PHE A 91 0.51 -6.06 6.81
C PHE A 91 1.20 -4.87 7.49
N GLU A 92 1.77 -3.94 6.71
CA GLU A 92 2.45 -2.75 7.26
C GLU A 92 1.52 -1.80 8.01
N ARG A 93 0.21 -1.82 7.69
CA ARG A 93 -0.92 -1.23 8.41
C ARG A 93 -2.23 -1.91 7.99
N SER A 94 -3.30 -1.65 8.73
CA SER A 94 -4.66 -2.06 8.39
C SER A 94 -5.55 -0.87 8.01
N VAL A 95 -6.70 -1.13 7.39
CA VAL A 95 -7.75 -0.12 7.13
C VAL A 95 -8.22 0.57 8.42
N TYR A 96 -8.14 -0.13 9.56
CA TYR A 96 -8.48 0.43 10.87
C TYR A 96 -7.51 1.53 11.33
N SER A 97 -6.27 1.52 10.84
CA SER A 97 -5.28 2.56 11.19
C SER A 97 -5.46 3.87 10.42
N ASP A 98 -6.35 3.88 9.40
CA ASP A 98 -6.62 5.08 8.60
C ASP A 98 -7.75 5.94 9.21
N ARG A 99 -8.50 5.46 10.22
CA ARG A 99 -9.49 6.24 10.98
C ARG A 99 -8.86 6.97 12.16
#